data_AF-X1P183-F1
#
_entry.id   AF-X1P183-F1
#
_cell.length_a   1.000
_cell.length_b   1.000
_cell.length_c   1.000
_cell.angle_alpha   90.00
_cell.angle_beta   90.00
_cell.angle_gamma   90.00
#
_symmetry.space_group_name_H-M   'P 1'
#
loop_
_entity.id
_entity.type
_entity.pdbx_description
1 polymer ?
#
loop_
_entity_poly.entity_id
_entity_poly.type
_entity_poly.pdbx_seq_one_letter_code
_entity_poly.pdbx_strand_id
1 'polypeptide(L)' 'MVLRKSVLLPGTYYFSGNEAITEGAIAAGCNFYGGYPITPSTEVMERISVRFIDTG' A
#
# COMPACT_ATOMS: atom_id res chain seq x y z
N MET A 1 7.82 -15.32 -14.41
CA MET A 1 7.70 -14.26 -13.39
C MET A 1 7.58 -12.94 -14.14
N VAL A 2 6.36 -12.49 -14.43
CA VAL A 2 6.14 -11.22 -15.12
C VAL A 2 6.36 -10.12 -14.10
N LEU A 3 7.35 -9.25 -14.32
CA LEU A 3 7.57 -8.04 -13.52
C LEU A 3 6.32 -7.15 -13.68
N ARG A 4 5.39 -7.22 -12.74
CA ARG A 4 4.35 -6.19 -12.60
C ARG A 4 5.10 -4.89 -12.31
N LYS A 5 4.91 -3.89 -13.18
CA LYS A 5 5.47 -2.54 -13.01
C LYS A 5 5.10 -2.09 -11.60
N SER A 6 6.10 -1.79 -10.77
CA SER A 6 5.83 -1.24 -9.44
C SER A 6 4.97 0.01 -9.60
N VAL A 7 3.89 0.10 -8.82
CA VAL A 7 2.95 1.24 -8.92
C VAL A 7 3.64 2.54 -8.51
N LEU A 8 4.70 2.45 -7.70
CA LEU A 8 5.59 3.56 -7.42
C LEU A 8 6.71 3.63 -8.47
N LEU A 9 6.94 4.84 -8.96
CA LEU A 9 8.11 5.18 -9.78
C LEU A 9 9.38 5.15 -8.91
N PRO A 10 10.55 4.89 -9.49
CA PRO A 10 11.81 5.02 -8.74
C PRO A 10 11.99 6.46 -8.23
N GLY A 11 12.29 6.61 -6.94
CA GLY A 11 12.47 7.92 -6.32
C GLY A 11 12.57 7.87 -4.80
N THR A 12 12.76 9.04 -4.19
CA THR A 12 12.72 9.22 -2.74
C THR A 12 11.33 9.66 -2.32
N TYR A 13 10.73 8.93 -1.39
CA TYR A 13 9.41 9.20 -0.85
C TYR A 13 9.51 9.53 0.64
N TYR A 14 8.78 10.55 1.08
CA TYR A 14 8.61 10.85 2.49
C TYR A 14 7.30 10.20 2.95
N PHE A 15 7.40 9.01 3.54
CA PHE A 15 6.27 8.21 3.97
C PHE A 15 6.27 8.01 5.48
N SER A 16 5.08 7.96 6.07
CA SER A 16 4.90 7.36 7.38
C SER A 16 5.18 5.85 7.32
N GLY A 17 5.35 5.21 8.48
CA GLY A 17 5.50 3.74 8.51
C GLY A 17 4.29 3.01 7.92
N ASN A 18 3.09 3.54 8.15
CA ASN A 18 1.83 2.99 7.65
C ASN A 18 1.72 3.11 6.11
N GLU A 19 2.19 4.23 5.55
CA GLU A 19 2.24 4.40 4.09
C GLU A 19 3.29 3.48 3.46
N ALA A 20 4.49 3.41 4.05
CA ALA A 20 5.58 2.59 3.54
C ALA A 20 5.22 1.09 3.50
N ILE A 21 4.60 0.56 4.57
CA ILE A 21 4.17 -0.84 4.59
C ILE A 21 3.03 -1.11 3.59
N THR A 22 2.13 -0.16 3.40
CA THR A 22 1.03 -0.27 2.41
C THR A 22 1.58 -0.39 0.99
N GLU A 23 2.45 0.54 0.60
CA GLU A 23 3.05 0.53 -0.74
C GLU A 23 3.94 -0.71 -0.95
N GLY A 24 4.64 -1.16 0.08
CA GLY A 24 5.41 -2.40 0.05
C GLY A 24 4.53 -3.64 -0.18
N ALA A 25 3.39 -3.73 0.51
CA ALA A 25 2.44 -4.82 0.33
C ALA A 25 1.86 -4.84 -1.10
N ILE A 26 1.45 -3.68 -1.62
CA ILE A 26 0.94 -3.54 -2.99
C ILE A 26 2.02 -3.92 -4.01
N ALA A 27 3.26 -3.45 -3.83
CA ALA A 27 4.38 -3.79 -4.70
C ALA A 27 4.70 -5.30 -4.69
N ALA A 28 4.47 -5.98 -3.56
CA ALA A 28 4.57 -7.43 -3.44
C ALA A 28 3.40 -8.19 -4.10
N GLY A 29 2.39 -7.48 -4.61
CA GLY A 29 1.22 -8.05 -5.28
C GLY A 29 0.01 -8.29 -4.37
N CYS A 30 0.00 -7.71 -3.17
CA CYS A 30 -1.17 -7.74 -2.29
C CYS A 30 -2.33 -6.98 -2.95
N ASN A 31 -3.48 -7.64 -3.08
CA ASN A 31 -4.70 -7.10 -3.70
C ASN A 31 -5.94 -7.25 -2.80
N PHE A 32 -5.74 -7.66 -1.55
CA PHE A 32 -6.81 -7.84 -0.57
C PHE A 32 -6.29 -7.43 0.81
N TYR A 33 -7.13 -6.75 1.59
CA TYR A 33 -6.80 -6.33 2.94
C TYR A 33 -7.99 -6.58 3.87
N GLY A 34 -7.75 -7.34 4.94
CA GLY A 34 -8.70 -7.54 6.02
C GLY A 34 -8.18 -6.85 7.27
N GLY A 35 -8.83 -5.75 7.68
CA GLY A 35 -8.44 -4.97 8.86
C GLY A 35 -9.64 -4.68 9.76
N TYR A 36 -9.34 -4.45 11.03
CA TYR A 36 -10.26 -3.86 12.00
C TYR A 36 -9.69 -2.51 12.44
N PRO A 37 -10.48 -1.42 12.47
CA PRO A 37 -9.97 -0.11 12.87
C PRO A 37 -9.38 -0.14 14.28
N ILE A 38 -8.08 0.14 14.40
CA ILE A 38 -7.38 0.25 15.68
C ILE A 38 -6.16 1.17 15.54
N THR A 39 -5.93 2.00 16.55
CA THR A 39 -4.72 2.85 16.62
C THR A 39 -3.50 1.97 16.92
N PRO A 40 -2.37 2.10 16.19
CA PRO A 40 -2.02 3.14 15.20
C PRO A 40 -2.20 2.73 13.73
N SER A 41 -2.81 1.58 13.43
CA SER A 41 -2.84 1.00 12.08
C SER A 41 -4.04 1.41 11.22
N THR A 42 -4.97 2.22 11.74
CA THR A 42 -6.13 2.71 10.97
C THR A 42 -5.71 3.39 9.67
N GLU A 43 -4.60 4.14 9.66
CA GLU A 43 -4.07 4.81 8.46
C GLU A 43 -3.67 3.83 7.34
N VAL A 44 -3.28 2.60 7.67
CA VAL A 44 -3.00 1.54 6.67
C VAL A 44 -4.27 1.21 5.92
N MET A 45 -5.37 1.02 6.64
CA MET A 45 -6.68 0.73 6.04
C MET A 45 -7.17 1.89 5.17
N GLU A 46 -7.04 3.12 5.65
CA GLU A 46 -7.39 4.32 4.89
C GLU A 46 -6.55 4.41 3.61
N ARG A 47 -5.23 4.22 3.71
CA ARG A 47 -4.33 4.24 2.55
C ARG A 47 -4.68 3.15 1.54
N ILE A 48 -4.95 1.93 1.99
CA ILE A 48 -5.35 0.82 1.12
C ILE A 48 -6.65 1.12 0.38
N SER A 49 -7.63 1.75 1.04
CA SER A 49 -8.91 2.09 0.40
C SER A 49 -8.76 3.00 -0.82
N VAL A 50 -7.77 3.89 -0.80
CA VAL A 50 -7.43 4.75 -1.95
C VAL A 50 -6.58 4.01 -2.96
N ARG A 51 -5.53 3.33 -2.50
CA ARG A 51 -4.52 2.74 -3.40
C ARG A 51 -5.04 1.53 -4.16
N PHE A 52 -5.93 0.72 -3.60
CA PHE A 52 -6.50 -0.42 -4.35
C PHE A 52 -7.35 0.02 -5.56
N ILE A 53 -7.88 1.25 -5.54
CA ILE A 53 -8.56 1.85 -6.71
C ILE A 53 -7.53 2.23 -7.78
N ASP A 54 -6.42 2.85 -7.39
CA ASP A 54 -5.37 3.27 -8.33
C ASP A 54 -4.62 2.09 -8.97
N THR A 55 -4.52 0.98 -8.23
CA THR A 55 -3.62 -0.14 -8.54
C THR A 55 -4.34 -1.38 -9.09
N GLY A 56 -5.69 -1.35 -9.08
CA GLY A 56 -6.59 -2.39 -9.58
C GLY A 56 -6.91 -2.27 -11.05
#